data_AF-A0A3M1HPU7-F1
#
_entry.id   AF-A0A3M1HPU7-F1
#
_cell.length_a   1.000
_cell.length_b   1.000
_cell.length_c   1.000
_cell.angle_alpha   90.00
_cell.angle_beta   90.00
_cell.angle_gamma   90.00
#
_symmetry.space_group_name_H-M   'P 1'
#
loop_
_entity.id
_entity.type
_entity.pdbx_description
1 polymer ?
#
loop_
_entity_poly.entity_id
_entity_poly.type
_entity_poly.pdbx_seq_one_letter_code
_entity_poly.pdbx_strand_id
1 'polypeptide(L)'
;QVLHYGKPGTGPELVPGMVFTIEPMVNLGKPEVKVLKDGWTVVTRDKSLSAQFEHTIAITETGCEILTLPSPEGPLVWFGGKNPLELEGYSLG
;
A
#
# COMPACT_ATOMS: atom_id res chain seq x y z
N GLN A 1 6.66 -4.35 -12.21
CA GLN A 1 6.21 -3.11 -11.53
C GLN A 1 4.69 -3.13 -11.49
N VAL A 2 4.09 -2.98 -10.31
CA VAL A 2 2.64 -2.81 -10.14
C VAL A 2 2.35 -1.31 -10.11
N LEU A 3 1.51 -0.82 -11.02
CA LEU A 3 1.13 0.59 -11.05
C LEU A 3 -0.04 0.82 -10.09
N HIS A 4 0.03 1.87 -9.27
CA HIS A 4 -1.03 2.26 -8.32
C HIS A 4 -2.07 3.21 -8.95
N TYR A 5 -2.10 3.26 -10.28
CA TYR A 5 -3.09 3.97 -11.08
C TYR A 5 -3.37 3.14 -12.34
N GLY A 6 -4.60 3.20 -12.85
CA GLY A 6 -4.98 2.42 -14.02
C GLY A 6 -6.49 2.35 -14.21
N LYS A 7 -6.92 1.49 -15.14
CA LYS A 7 -8.33 1.18 -15.35
C LYS A 7 -8.65 -0.15 -14.65
N PRO A 8 -9.78 -0.26 -13.93
CA PRO A 8 -10.20 -1.54 -13.36
C PRO A 8 -10.26 -2.64 -14.42
N GLY A 9 -9.75 -3.83 -14.09
CA GLY A 9 -9.77 -5.00 -14.98
C GLY A 9 -8.71 -5.01 -16.10
N THR A 10 -7.77 -4.06 -16.14
CA THR A 10 -6.71 -4.03 -17.17
C THR A 10 -5.32 -4.42 -16.65
N GLY A 11 -5.25 -4.96 -15.44
CA GLY A 11 -4.00 -5.44 -14.84
C GLY A 11 -3.60 -6.83 -15.36
N PRO A 12 -2.38 -7.30 -15.00
CA PRO A 12 -1.99 -8.67 -15.26
C PRO A 12 -2.90 -9.67 -14.54
N GLU A 13 -3.05 -10.86 -15.10
CA GLU A 13 -3.69 -11.98 -14.42
C GLU A 13 -2.82 -12.42 -13.22
N LEU A 14 -3.47 -12.60 -12.06
CA LEU A 14 -2.82 -13.06 -10.83
C LEU A 14 -2.91 -14.58 -10.75
N VAL A 15 -1.77 -15.27 -10.69
CA VAL A 15 -1.72 -16.74 -10.63
C VAL A 15 -0.97 -17.21 -9.37
N PRO A 16 -1.31 -18.40 -8.83
CA PRO A 16 -0.67 -18.94 -7.63
C PRO A 16 0.86 -18.99 -7.74
N GLY A 17 1.54 -18.67 -6.63
CA GLY A 17 3.01 -18.61 -6.56
C GLY A 17 3.61 -17.25 -6.89
N MET A 18 2.83 -16.28 -7.37
CA MET A 18 3.27 -14.90 -7.50
C MET A 18 3.44 -14.25 -6.13
N VAL A 19 4.52 -13.46 -5.96
CA VAL A 19 4.75 -12.62 -4.78
C VAL A 19 5.10 -11.20 -5.25
N PHE A 20 4.39 -10.20 -4.73
CA PHE A 20 4.59 -8.80 -5.12
C PHE A 20 4.16 -7.83 -4.01
N THR A 21 4.49 -6.55 -4.18
CA THR A 21 4.10 -5.47 -3.27
C THR A 21 2.88 -4.72 -3.81
N ILE A 22 2.04 -4.28 -2.88
CA ILE A 22 1.12 -3.17 -3.11
C ILE A 22 1.58 -2.03 -2.19
N GLU A 23 2.05 -0.94 -2.78
CA GLU A 23 2.78 0.15 -2.09
C GLU A 23 2.31 1.56 -2.50
N PRO A 24 1.00 1.87 -2.44
CA PRO A 24 0.47 3.13 -2.93
C PRO A 24 1.01 4.33 -2.15
N MET A 25 1.41 5.36 -2.90
CA MET A 25 1.71 6.70 -2.40
C MET A 25 0.56 7.63 -2.79
N VAL A 26 -0.10 8.24 -1.81
CA VAL A 26 -1.26 9.12 -2.03
C VAL A 26 -0.91 10.54 -1.58
N ASN A 27 -1.05 11.50 -2.48
CA ASN A 27 -0.84 12.92 -2.20
C ASN A 27 -2.18 13.59 -1.88
N LEU A 28 -2.17 14.49 -0.89
CA LEU A 28 -3.34 15.32 -0.57
C LEU A 28 -3.66 16.34 -1.68
N GLY A 29 -2.60 16.87 -2.32
CA GLY A 29 -2.71 17.80 -3.43
C GLY A 29 -2.61 17.11 -4.77
N LYS A 30 -1.67 17.55 -5.61
CA LYS A 30 -1.52 17.10 -6.99
C LYS A 30 -0.57 15.89 -7.12
N PRO A 31 -0.67 15.09 -8.20
CA PRO A 31 0.17 13.90 -8.36
C PRO A 31 1.64 14.20 -8.73
N GLU A 32 1.97 15.42 -9.17
CA GLU A 32 3.34 15.69 -9.64
C GLU A 32 4.35 15.70 -8.50
N VAL A 33 5.50 15.07 -8.73
CA VAL A 33 6.63 14.98 -7.78
C VAL A 33 7.92 15.55 -8.37
N LYS A 34 8.92 15.76 -7.51
CA LYS A 34 10.31 16.07 -7.90
C LYS A 34 11.30 15.30 -7.03
N VAL A 35 12.41 14.88 -7.62
CA VAL A 35 13.57 14.34 -6.91
C VAL A 35 14.43 15.52 -6.44
N LEU A 36 14.87 15.50 -5.18
CA LEU A 36 15.75 16.53 -4.62
C LEU A 36 17.20 16.36 -5.10
N LYS A 37 18.05 17.31 -4.74
CA LYS A 37 19.46 17.35 -5.13
C LYS A 37 20.28 16.17 -4.58
N ASP A 38 19.76 15.49 -3.55
CA ASP A 38 20.37 14.27 -3.00
C ASP A 38 20.21 13.06 -3.93
N GLY A 39 19.36 13.14 -4.96
CA GLY A 39 19.12 12.05 -5.92
C GLY A 39 18.18 10.96 -5.41
N TRP A 40 17.61 11.09 -4.21
CA TRP A 40 16.81 10.04 -3.56
C TRP A 40 15.47 10.56 -3.05
N THR A 41 15.45 11.72 -2.39
CA THR A 41 14.25 12.21 -1.75
C THR A 41 13.24 12.67 -2.81
N VAL A 42 12.07 12.04 -2.83
CA VAL A 42 10.94 12.44 -3.67
C VAL A 42 9.98 13.28 -2.84
N VAL A 43 9.63 14.48 -3.33
CA VAL A 43 8.65 15.36 -2.68
C VAL A 43 7.56 15.76 -3.67
N THR A 44 6.36 16.03 -3.17
CA THR A 44 5.27 16.63 -3.96
C THR A 44 5.69 18.00 -4.49
N ARG A 45 5.35 18.30 -5.76
CA ARG A 45 5.73 19.60 -6.36
C ARG A 45 5.01 20.77 -5.71
N ASP A 46 3.79 20.54 -5.23
CA ASP A 46 2.97 21.52 -4.51
C ASP A 46 3.23 21.57 -3.00
N LYS A 47 4.13 20.71 -2.49
CA LYS A 47 4.51 20.59 -1.08
C LYS A 47 3.36 20.18 -0.14
N SER A 48 2.27 19.65 -0.68
CA SER A 48 1.22 19.03 0.13
C SER A 48 1.70 17.73 0.78
N LEU A 49 0.96 17.28 1.80
CA LEU A 49 1.24 16.01 2.49
C LEU A 49 1.09 14.83 1.54
N SER A 50 1.88 13.79 1.79
CA SER A 50 1.79 12.49 1.15
C SER A 50 1.84 11.40 2.21
N ALA A 51 1.16 10.29 1.96
CA ALA A 51 1.20 9.10 2.81
C ALA A 51 1.44 7.86 1.94
N GLN A 52 2.14 6.88 2.50
CA GLN A 52 2.39 5.59 1.88
C GLN A 52 2.09 4.49 2.89
N PHE A 53 1.60 3.37 2.39
CA PHE A 53 1.63 2.11 3.10
C PHE A 53 2.00 0.99 2.13
N GLU A 54 2.57 -0.10 2.65
CA GLU A 54 3.06 -1.21 1.82
C GLU A 54 2.78 -2.56 2.49
N HIS A 55 2.36 -3.52 1.67
CA HIS A 55 2.37 -4.93 2.03
C HIS A 55 2.94 -5.78 0.90
N THR A 56 3.70 -6.82 1.30
CA THR A 56 4.04 -7.95 0.44
C THR A 56 2.92 -8.98 0.47
N ILE A 57 2.46 -9.40 -0.71
CA ILE A 57 1.34 -10.30 -0.92
C ILE A 57 1.81 -11.52 -1.71
N ALA A 58 1.41 -12.72 -1.28
CA ALA A 58 1.55 -13.96 -2.03
C ALA A 58 0.19 -14.40 -2.59
N ILE A 59 0.14 -14.79 -3.86
CA ILE A 59 -1.08 -15.36 -4.48
C ILE A 59 -1.11 -16.86 -4.24
N THR A 60 -2.26 -17.35 -3.76
CA THR A 60 -2.52 -18.77 -3.48
C THR A 60 -3.53 -19.33 -4.48
N GLU A 61 -3.77 -20.64 -4.45
CA GLU A 61 -4.76 -21.30 -5.32
C GLU A 61 -6.19 -20.76 -5.15
N THR A 62 -6.50 -20.19 -3.98
CA THR A 62 -7.86 -19.77 -3.60
C THR A 62 -7.96 -18.28 -3.25
N GLY A 63 -6.86 -17.52 -3.31
CA GLY A 63 -6.85 -16.11 -2.91
C GLY A 63 -5.45 -15.54 -2.75
N CYS A 64 -5.21 -14.81 -1.66
CA CYS A 64 -3.91 -14.24 -1.34
C CYS A 64 -3.61 -14.26 0.17
N GLU A 65 -2.33 -14.19 0.51
CA GLU A 65 -1.81 -14.07 1.87
C GLU A 65 -0.97 -12.79 2.00
N ILE A 66 -1.18 -12.04 3.08
CA ILE A 66 -0.40 -10.84 3.38
C ILE A 66 0.77 -11.23 4.28
N LEU A 67 1.97 -11.30 3.69
CA LEU A 67 3.19 -11.81 4.36
C LEU A 67 3.79 -10.84 5.38
N THR A 68 3.26 -9.61 5.44
CA THR A 68 3.83 -8.49 6.21
C THR A 68 2.81 -7.87 7.15
N LEU A 69 1.75 -8.61 7.50
CA LEU A 69 0.87 -8.19 8.58
C LEU A 69 1.68 -8.04 9.88
N PRO A 70 1.46 -6.95 10.64
CA PRO A 70 2.03 -6.83 11.96
C PRO A 70 1.61 -8.02 12.84
N SER A 71 2.53 -8.46 13.71
CA SER A 71 2.17 -9.36 14.80
C SER A 71 1.05 -8.72 15.65
N PRO A 72 0.08 -9.50 16.15
CA PRO A 72 -0.93 -9.01 17.10
C PRO A 72 -0.33 -8.30 18.33
N GLU A 73 0.89 -8.70 18.71
CA GLU A 73 1.64 -8.16 19.85
C GLU A 73 2.48 -6.91 19.48
N GLY A 74 2.53 -6.56 18.19
CA GLY A 74 3.36 -5.48 17.66
C GLY A 74 2.78 -4.09 17.96
N PRO A 75 3.61 -3.04 17.95
CA PRO A 75 3.12 -1.69 18.17
C PRO A 75 2.13 -1.30 17.07
N LEU A 76 0.89 -1.04 17.47
CA LEU A 76 -0.15 -0.50 16.60
C LEU A 76 0.16 0.97 16.35
N VAL A 77 0.79 1.27 15.22
CA VAL A 77 1.14 2.64 14.83
C VAL A 77 0.03 3.34 14.04
N TRP A 78 -1.05 2.62 13.73
CA TRP A 78 -2.21 3.11 12.98
C TRP A 78 -3.44 3.25 13.87
N PHE A 79 -4.35 4.15 13.49
CA PHE A 79 -5.66 4.35 14.14
C PHE A 79 -5.61 4.65 15.66
N GLY A 80 -4.56 5.35 16.11
CA GLY A 80 -4.41 5.68 17.53
C GLY A 80 -4.10 4.48 18.42
N GLY A 81 -3.46 3.44 17.88
CA GLY A 81 -3.06 2.25 18.65
C GLY A 81 -4.10 1.14 18.70
N LYS A 82 -5.09 1.15 17.79
CA LYS A 82 -6.16 0.13 17.73
C LYS A 82 -5.88 -0.90 16.65
N ASN A 83 -6.23 -2.16 16.93
CA ASN A 83 -6.12 -3.24 15.97
C ASN A 83 -7.12 -2.99 14.83
N PRO A 84 -6.69 -2.94 13.56
CA PRO A 84 -7.60 -2.74 12.43
C PRO A 84 -8.71 -3.80 12.33
N LEU A 85 -8.47 -5.02 12.82
CA LEU A 85 -9.46 -6.10 12.86
C LEU A 85 -10.57 -5.87 13.90
N GLU A 86 -10.37 -4.93 14.83
CA GLU A 86 -11.33 -4.54 15.88
C GLU A 86 -12.08 -3.25 15.55
N LEU A 87 -11.77 -2.61 14.41
CA LEU A 87 -12.49 -1.44 13.93
C LEU A 87 -13.76 -1.90 13.20
N GLU A 88 -14.92 -1.76 13.86
CA GLU A 88 -16.23 -2.00 13.24
C GLU A 88 -16.33 -1.22 11.92
N GLY A 89 -16.50 -1.94 10.80
CA GLY A 89 -16.74 -1.36 9.47
C GLY A 89 -15.70 -1.72 8.38
N TYR A 90 -14.55 -2.32 8.71
CA TYR A 90 -13.63 -2.88 7.72
C TYR A 90 -13.97 -4.35 7.44
N SER A 91 -15.01 -4.58 6.64
CA SER A 91 -15.18 -5.86 5.96
C SER A 91 -14.13 -5.95 4.85
N LEU A 92 -13.21 -6.91 4.94
CA LEU A 92 -12.48 -7.40 3.77
C LEU A 92 -13.51 -8.15 2.91
N GLY A 93 -14.22 -7.40 2.08
CA GLY A 93 -15.07 -7.95 1.02
C GLY A 93 -14.23 -8.52 -0.12
#